data_AF-A0AAU6A8V9-F1
#
_entry.id   AF-A0AAU6A8V9-F1
#
_cell.length_a   1.000
_cell.length_b   1.000
_cell.length_c   1.000
_cell.angle_alpha   90.00
_cell.angle_beta   90.00
_cell.angle_gamma   90.00
#
_symmetry.space_group_name_H-M   'P 1'
#
loop_
_entity.id
_entity.type
_entity.pdbx_description
1 polymer ?
#
loop_
_entity_poly.entity_id
_entity_poly.type
_entity_poly.pdbx_seq_one_letter_code
_entity_poly.pdbx_strand_id
1 'polypeptide(L)'
;MASERHAQAEARIQAAMEQLLGGDIPEGLRCDIKSLSTLSGVPRATLYRTYPHLKQEFEQRLGRVRETGGEPDPRITQVDRLKGEVARLRGRIARMNQELTEAEAFRTTALSRLAAQHEEIVSLRRELSDATAGGLRMVPPR
;
A
#
# COMPACT_ATOMS: atom_id res chain seq x y z
N MET A 1 47.28 -28.71 -4.04
CA MET A 1 46.02 -29.32 -3.55
C MET A 1 45.26 -28.49 -2.51
N ALA A 2 45.69 -28.37 -1.25
CA ALA A 2 44.90 -27.64 -0.22
C ALA A 2 44.87 -26.11 -0.45
N SER A 3 46.01 -25.53 -0.82
CA SER A 3 46.12 -24.09 -1.15
C SER A 3 45.30 -23.71 -2.39
N GLU A 4 45.26 -24.55 -3.42
CA GLU A 4 44.42 -24.31 -4.61
C GLU A 4 42.93 -24.35 -4.29
N ARG A 5 42.49 -25.25 -3.41
CA ARG A 5 41.09 -25.31 -2.94
C ARG A 5 40.70 -24.05 -2.15
N HIS A 6 41.63 -23.51 -1.37
CA HIS A 6 41.43 -22.23 -0.67
C HIS A 6 41.31 -21.08 -1.66
N ALA A 7 42.28 -20.94 -2.58
CA ALA A 7 42.24 -19.90 -3.61
C ALA A 7 40.97 -19.96 -4.47
N GLN A 8 40.52 -21.15 -4.84
CA GLN A 8 39.28 -21.34 -5.62
C GLN A 8 38.03 -20.99 -4.81
N ALA A 9 38.02 -21.23 -3.50
CA ALA A 9 36.92 -20.81 -2.64
C ALA A 9 36.87 -19.29 -2.49
N GLU A 10 38.01 -18.64 -2.29
CA GLU A 10 38.10 -17.17 -2.23
C GLU A 10 37.64 -16.50 -3.52
N ALA A 11 38.10 -17.01 -4.67
CA ALA A 11 37.68 -16.51 -5.98
C ALA A 11 36.16 -16.60 -6.18
N ARG A 12 35.52 -17.71 -5.74
CA ARG A 12 34.05 -17.85 -5.79
C ARG A 12 33.33 -16.89 -4.86
N ILE A 13 33.88 -16.64 -3.66
CA ILE A 13 33.31 -15.66 -2.73
C ILE A 13 33.41 -14.26 -3.32
N GLN A 14 34.55 -13.87 -3.87
CA GLN A 14 34.76 -12.55 -4.48
C GLN A 14 33.83 -12.33 -5.68
N ALA A 15 33.72 -13.31 -6.59
CA ALA A 15 32.80 -13.24 -7.72
C ALA A 15 31.33 -13.08 -7.26
N ALA A 16 30.92 -13.83 -6.23
CA ALA A 16 29.59 -13.70 -5.64
C ALA A 16 29.38 -12.34 -4.95
N MET A 17 30.41 -11.76 -4.33
CA MET A 17 30.35 -10.42 -3.75
C MET A 17 30.13 -9.36 -4.84
N GLU A 18 30.89 -9.41 -5.93
CA GLU A 18 30.76 -8.48 -7.05
C GLU A 18 29.37 -8.56 -7.69
N GLN A 19 28.87 -9.77 -7.93
CA GLN A 19 27.53 -10.00 -8.47
C GLN A 19 26.44 -9.40 -7.58
N LEU A 20 26.45 -9.69 -6.27
CA LEU A 20 25.45 -9.17 -5.34
C LEU A 20 25.52 -7.65 -5.16
N LEU A 21 26.73 -7.10 -5.04
CA LEU A 21 26.91 -5.64 -4.87
C LEU A 21 26.64 -4.86 -6.17
N GLY A 22 26.77 -5.50 -7.32
CA GLY A 22 26.38 -4.96 -8.62
C GLY A 22 24.87 -4.99 -8.88
N GLY A 23 24.10 -5.65 -8.00
CA GLY A 23 22.64 -5.73 -8.09
C GLY A 23 22.11 -6.82 -9.02
N ASP A 24 22.99 -7.65 -9.59
CA ASP A 24 22.60 -8.87 -10.31
C ASP A 24 22.28 -9.99 -9.31
N ILE A 25 21.14 -9.84 -8.62
CA ILE A 25 20.76 -10.76 -7.55
C ILE A 25 19.83 -11.85 -8.11
N PRO A 26 20.23 -13.12 -8.04
CA PRO A 26 19.38 -14.22 -8.50
C PRO A 26 18.03 -14.28 -7.78
N GLU A 27 17.05 -14.88 -8.44
CA GLU A 27 15.73 -15.11 -7.86
C GLU A 27 15.82 -15.90 -6.55
N GLY A 28 15.03 -15.50 -5.55
CA GLY A 28 15.06 -16.10 -4.21
C GLY A 28 16.25 -15.70 -3.31
N LEU A 29 17.29 -15.07 -3.85
CA LEU A 29 18.41 -14.51 -3.07
C LEU A 29 18.20 -13.03 -2.76
N ARG A 30 19.08 -12.43 -1.94
CA ARG A 30 19.12 -11.01 -1.55
C ARG A 30 20.57 -10.52 -1.52
N CYS A 31 20.80 -9.22 -1.34
CA CYS A 31 22.14 -8.70 -1.06
C CYS A 31 22.50 -8.85 0.44
N ASP A 32 22.70 -10.09 0.90
CA ASP A 32 23.06 -10.41 2.28
C ASP A 32 24.08 -11.56 2.38
N ILE A 33 24.64 -11.79 3.59
CA ILE A 33 25.65 -12.83 3.85
C ILE A 33 25.11 -14.24 3.57
N LYS A 34 23.82 -14.46 3.79
CA LYS A 34 23.20 -15.76 3.53
C LYS A 34 23.24 -16.06 2.04
N SER A 35 22.90 -15.08 1.22
CA SER A 35 22.92 -15.16 -0.23
C SER A 35 24.34 -15.25 -0.77
N LEU A 36 25.30 -14.54 -0.17
CA LEU A 36 26.72 -14.68 -0.48
C LEU A 36 27.20 -16.13 -0.26
N SER A 37 26.80 -16.73 0.87
CA SER A 37 27.10 -18.14 1.17
C SER A 37 26.49 -19.10 0.14
N THR A 38 25.22 -18.89 -0.21
CA THR A 38 24.52 -19.70 -1.20
C THR A 38 25.17 -19.58 -2.59
N LEU A 39 25.43 -18.35 -3.04
CA LEU A 39 25.95 -18.05 -4.38
C LEU A 39 27.40 -18.51 -4.56
N SER A 40 28.25 -18.31 -3.55
CA SER A 40 29.65 -18.78 -3.59
C SER A 40 29.77 -20.30 -3.43
N GLY A 41 28.73 -20.97 -2.95
CA GLY A 41 28.76 -22.38 -2.56
C GLY A 41 29.69 -22.65 -1.37
N VAL A 42 30.00 -21.63 -0.57
CA VAL A 42 30.79 -21.75 0.65
C VAL A 42 29.86 -21.71 1.86
N PRO A 43 29.86 -22.73 2.73
CA PRO A 43 28.99 -22.75 3.90
C PRO A 43 29.20 -21.53 4.79
N ARG A 44 28.10 -21.02 5.35
CA ARG A 44 28.12 -19.81 6.17
C ARG A 44 29.08 -19.94 7.36
N ALA A 45 29.16 -21.12 7.98
CA ALA A 45 30.12 -21.40 9.06
C ALA A 45 31.59 -21.27 8.59
N THR A 46 31.89 -21.69 7.37
CA THR A 46 33.22 -21.55 6.75
C THR A 46 33.54 -20.08 6.44
N LEU A 47 32.56 -19.31 5.97
CA LEU A 47 32.71 -17.86 5.80
C LEU A 47 33.07 -17.18 7.14
N TYR A 48 32.38 -17.52 8.23
CA TYR A 48 32.68 -16.94 9.55
C TYR A 48 34.04 -17.37 10.13
N ARG A 49 34.45 -18.64 9.93
CA ARG A 49 35.64 -19.19 10.59
C ARG A 49 36.91 -19.09 9.75
N THR A 50 36.81 -19.39 8.46
CA THR A 50 37.95 -19.53 7.55
C THR A 50 38.17 -18.27 6.72
N TYR A 51 37.09 -17.58 6.32
CA TYR A 51 37.15 -16.37 5.50
C TYR A 51 36.52 -15.14 6.17
N PRO A 52 36.86 -14.83 7.45
CA PRO A 52 36.26 -13.70 8.16
C PRO A 52 36.56 -12.36 7.47
N HIS A 53 37.71 -12.26 6.80
CA HIS A 53 38.13 -11.07 6.08
C HIS A 53 37.22 -10.78 4.87
N LEU A 54 36.85 -11.78 4.07
CA LEU A 54 35.91 -11.61 2.95
C LEU A 54 34.50 -11.27 3.42
N LYS A 55 34.06 -11.90 4.51
CA LYS A 55 32.78 -11.55 5.15
C LYS A 55 32.77 -10.08 5.58
N GLN A 56 33.84 -9.62 6.23
CA GLN A 56 33.97 -8.24 6.67
C GLN A 56 34.06 -7.26 5.48
N GLU A 57 34.79 -7.63 4.42
CA GLU A 57 34.86 -6.83 3.19
C GLU A 57 33.48 -6.65 2.55
N PHE A 58 32.70 -7.73 2.45
CA PHE A 58 31.33 -7.66 1.93
C PHE A 58 30.44 -6.75 2.76
N GLU A 59 30.48 -6.86 4.09
CA GLU A 59 29.72 -5.99 4.99
C GLU A 59 30.13 -4.51 4.85
N GLN A 60 31.43 -4.24 4.76
CA GLN A 60 31.94 -2.87 4.58
C GLN A 60 31.52 -2.28 3.23
N ARG A 61 31.65 -3.06 2.14
CA ARG A 61 31.25 -2.61 0.80
C ARG A 61 29.75 -2.39 0.72
N LEU A 62 28.95 -3.30 1.27
CA LEU A 62 27.50 -3.15 1.36
C LEU A 62 27.11 -1.91 2.18
N GLY A 63 27.79 -1.67 3.30
CA GLY A 63 27.62 -0.47 4.10
C GLY A 63 27.91 0.81 3.30
N ARG A 64 29.03 0.86 2.59
CA ARG A 64 29.40 2.00 1.74
C ARG A 64 28.38 2.27 0.64
N VAL A 65 27.89 1.23 -0.05
CA VAL A 65 26.86 1.42 -1.09
C VAL A 65 25.62 2.07 -0.50
N ARG A 66 25.17 1.58 0.67
CA ARG A 66 24.02 2.14 1.40
C ARG A 66 24.24 3.56 1.89
N GLU A 67 25.42 3.87 2.42
CA GLU A 67 25.78 5.22 2.86
C GLU A 67 25.78 6.22 1.70
N THR A 68 26.19 5.80 0.49
CA THR A 68 26.13 6.61 -0.73
C THR A 68 24.72 6.71 -1.34
N GLY A 69 23.69 6.18 -0.67
CA GLY A 69 22.30 6.20 -1.11
C GLY A 69 21.94 5.12 -2.13
N GLY A 70 22.83 4.17 -2.38
CA GLY A 70 22.55 3.00 -3.20
C GLY A 70 21.82 1.92 -2.40
N GLU A 71 20.97 1.15 -3.07
CA GLU A 71 20.46 -0.12 -2.55
C GLU A 71 20.75 -1.18 -3.61
N PRO A 72 21.70 -2.10 -3.37
CA PRO A 72 22.06 -3.10 -4.37
C PRO A 72 20.89 -4.00 -4.74
N ASP A 73 19.95 -4.24 -3.82
CA ASP A 73 18.77 -5.03 -4.11
C ASP A 73 17.61 -4.17 -4.63
N PRO A 74 17.34 -4.15 -5.95
CA PRO A 74 16.32 -3.27 -6.53
C PRO A 74 14.91 -3.57 -5.99
N ARG A 75 14.69 -4.78 -5.45
CA ARG A 75 13.40 -5.18 -4.88
C ARG A 75 13.11 -4.45 -3.57
N ILE A 76 14.13 -4.04 -2.82
CA ILE A 76 13.93 -3.24 -1.59
C ILE A 76 13.35 -1.87 -1.95
N THR A 77 13.95 -1.18 -2.93
CA THR A 77 13.42 0.07 -3.48
C THR A 77 12.01 -0.10 -4.02
N GLN A 78 11.74 -1.21 -4.72
CA GLN A 78 10.40 -1.54 -5.22
C GLN A 78 9.39 -1.76 -4.09
N VAL A 79 9.78 -2.46 -3.02
CA VAL A 79 8.92 -2.69 -1.84
C VAL A 79 8.54 -1.37 -1.19
N ASP A 80 9.49 -0.45 -1.02
CA ASP A 80 9.21 0.84 -0.39
C ASP A 80 8.32 1.73 -1.27
N ARG A 81 8.53 1.73 -2.59
CA ARG A 81 7.60 2.37 -3.54
C ARG A 81 6.18 1.79 -3.41
N LEU A 82 6.06 0.45 -3.42
CA LEU A 82 4.76 -0.22 -3.32
C LEU A 82 4.07 0.05 -1.98
N LYS A 83 4.81 0.11 -0.87
CA LYS A 83 4.24 0.52 0.43
C LYS A 83 3.67 1.94 0.37
N GLY A 84 4.39 2.88 -0.24
CA GLY A 84 3.92 4.24 -0.45
C GLY A 84 2.64 4.29 -1.30
N GLU A 85 2.59 3.51 -2.38
CA GLU A 85 1.40 3.40 -3.24
C GLU A 85 0.21 2.80 -2.50
N VAL A 86 0.41 1.72 -1.74
CA VAL A 86 -0.63 1.10 -0.92
C VAL A 86 -1.16 2.07 0.12
N ALA A 87 -0.30 2.81 0.81
CA ALA A 87 -0.71 3.81 1.78
C ALA A 87 -1.55 4.92 1.13
N ARG A 88 -1.12 5.42 -0.04
CA ARG A 88 -1.86 6.41 -0.82
C ARG A 88 -3.23 5.91 -1.27
N LEU A 89 -3.30 4.69 -1.79
CA LEU A 89 -4.56 4.08 -2.25
C LEU A 89 -5.53 3.85 -1.09
N ARG A 90 -5.04 3.36 0.05
CA ARG A 90 -5.86 3.21 1.27
C ARG A 90 -6.40 4.56 1.74
N GLY A 91 -5.58 5.61 1.74
CA GLY A 91 -6.04 6.96 2.07
C GLY A 91 -7.12 7.48 1.12
N ARG A 92 -6.99 7.20 -0.18
CA ARG A 92 -8.02 7.57 -1.18
C ARG A 92 -9.34 6.82 -0.95
N ILE A 93 -9.28 5.50 -0.70
CA ILE A 93 -10.46 4.68 -0.41
C ILE A 93 -11.16 5.19 0.86
N ALA A 94 -10.41 5.49 1.91
CA ALA A 94 -10.99 6.03 3.15
C ALA A 94 -11.76 7.33 2.92
N ARG A 95 -11.19 8.27 2.15
CA ARG A 95 -11.88 9.52 1.78
C ARG A 95 -13.13 9.27 0.96
N MET A 96 -13.05 8.42 -0.05
CA MET A 96 -14.22 8.09 -0.89
C MET A 96 -15.34 7.44 -0.08
N ASN A 97 -15.01 6.58 0.88
CA ASN A 97 -16.00 5.97 1.76
C ASN A 97 -16.66 7.00 2.69
N GLN A 98 -15.88 7.95 3.20
CA GLN A 98 -16.41 9.06 3.99
C GLN A 98 -17.37 9.93 3.17
N GLU A 99 -16.94 10.36 1.98
CA GLU A 99 -17.77 11.15 1.05
C GLU A 99 -19.06 10.42 0.68
N LEU A 100 -18.97 9.10 0.44
CA LEU A 100 -20.14 8.25 0.17
C LEU A 100 -21.11 8.24 1.35
N THR A 101 -20.60 8.07 2.56
CA THR A 101 -21.41 8.04 3.79
C THR A 101 -22.13 9.38 4.02
N GLU A 102 -21.42 10.50 3.81
CA GLU A 102 -21.98 11.85 3.91
C GLU A 102 -23.06 12.09 2.84
N ALA A 103 -22.82 11.65 1.60
CA ALA A 103 -23.78 11.75 0.51
C ALA A 103 -25.05 10.91 0.77
N GLU A 104 -24.91 9.71 1.33
CA GLU A 104 -26.05 8.84 1.70
C GLU A 104 -26.87 9.45 2.84
N ALA A 105 -26.22 9.99 3.86
CA ALA A 105 -26.88 10.67 4.97
C ALA A 105 -27.64 11.93 4.50
N PHE A 106 -27.01 12.71 3.61
CA PHE A 106 -27.64 13.87 2.99
C PHE A 106 -28.86 13.45 2.16
N ARG A 107 -28.72 12.45 1.29
CA ARG A 107 -29.81 11.92 0.45
C ARG A 107 -30.99 11.47 1.30
N THR A 108 -30.73 10.73 2.37
CA THR A 108 -31.76 10.24 3.29
C THR A 108 -32.54 11.42 3.90
N THR A 109 -31.81 12.41 4.42
CA THR A 109 -32.41 13.61 5.01
C THR A 109 -33.23 14.41 3.99
N ALA A 110 -32.72 14.58 2.78
CA ALA A 110 -33.40 15.30 1.71
C ALA A 110 -34.71 14.61 1.31
N LEU A 111 -34.70 13.29 1.17
CA LEU A 111 -35.89 12.51 0.86
C LEU A 111 -36.95 12.61 1.98
N SER A 112 -36.55 12.51 3.25
CA SER A 112 -37.49 12.68 4.37
C SER A 112 -38.13 14.06 4.39
N ARG A 113 -37.36 15.13 4.11
CA ARG A 113 -37.88 16.50 4.01
C ARG A 113 -38.86 16.67 2.86
N LEU A 114 -38.52 16.13 1.68
CA LEU A 114 -39.41 16.17 0.51
C LEU A 114 -40.73 15.43 0.77
N ALA A 115 -40.67 14.27 1.44
CA ALA A 115 -41.87 13.52 1.81
C ALA A 115 -42.75 14.34 2.77
N ALA A 116 -42.17 14.91 3.83
CA ALA A 116 -42.91 15.75 4.78
C ALA A 116 -43.53 16.99 4.12
N GLN A 117 -42.79 17.67 3.24
CA GLN A 117 -43.31 18.81 2.47
C GLN A 117 -44.44 18.40 1.53
N HIS A 118 -44.34 17.22 0.91
CA HIS A 118 -45.40 16.70 0.05
C HIS A 118 -46.69 16.43 0.84
N GLU A 119 -46.57 15.79 2.01
CA GLU A 119 -47.70 15.54 2.91
C GLU A 119 -48.36 16.85 3.37
N GLU A 120 -47.57 17.86 3.73
CA GLU A 120 -48.07 19.18 4.12
C GLU A 120 -48.84 19.85 2.97
N ILE A 121 -48.29 19.85 1.75
CA ILE A 121 -48.96 20.39 0.56
C ILE A 121 -50.29 19.66 0.31
N VAL A 122 -50.33 18.34 0.47
CA VAL A 122 -51.56 17.56 0.30
C VAL A 122 -52.59 17.91 1.37
N SER A 123 -52.20 18.07 2.64
CA SER A 123 -53.09 18.51 3.73
C SER A 123 -53.67 19.90 3.44
N LEU A 124 -52.83 20.88 3.11
CA LEU A 124 -53.25 22.25 2.82
C LEU A 124 -54.20 22.32 1.62
N ARG A 125 -53.96 21.53 0.57
CA ARG A 125 -54.87 21.43 -0.58
C ARG A 125 -56.23 20.84 -0.20
N ARG A 126 -56.25 19.85 0.68
CA ARG A 126 -57.49 19.26 1.19
C ARG A 126 -58.27 20.26 2.03
N GLU A 127 -57.62 20.93 2.99
CA GLU A 127 -58.22 21.97 3.82
C GLU A 127 -58.83 23.11 2.98
N LEU A 128 -58.11 23.55 1.95
CA LEU A 128 -58.61 24.58 1.02
C LEU A 128 -59.85 24.09 0.23
N SER A 129 -59.86 22.82 -0.18
CA SER A 129 -61.00 22.21 -0.88
C SER A 129 -62.22 22.08 0.04
N ASP A 130 -62.02 21.66 1.28
CA ASP A 130 -63.08 21.52 2.28
C ASP A 130 -63.65 22.89 2.67
N ALA A 131 -62.82 23.92 2.83
CA ALA A 131 -63.23 25.29 3.12
C ALA A 131 -64.03 25.92 1.97
N THR A 132 -63.61 25.70 0.72
CA THR A 132 -64.34 26.19 -0.46
C THR A 132 -65.68 25.47 -0.66
N ALA A 133 -65.76 24.17 -0.37
CA ALA A 133 -67.02 23.43 -0.38
C ALA A 133 -67.98 23.86 0.76
N GLY A 134 -67.46 24.16 1.95
CA GLY A 134 -68.25 24.66 3.09
C GLY A 134 -68.72 26.12 2.94
N GLY A 135 -67.98 26.94 2.19
CA GLY A 135 -68.36 28.32 1.87
C GLY A 135 -69.53 28.44 0.86
N LEU A 136 -69.79 27.40 0.07
CA LEU A 136 -70.94 27.30 -0.83
C LEU A 136 -72.18 26.80 -0.07
N ARG A 137 -72.56 27.48 1.02
CA ARG A 137 -73.86 27.22 1.67
C ARG A 137 -74.97 27.81 0.79
N MET A 138 -75.63 26.95 0.04
CA MET A 138 -76.83 27.24 -0.75
C MET A 138 -77.83 28.09 0.04
N VAL A 139 -78.08 29.32 -0.43
CA VAL A 139 -79.20 30.15 0.04
C VAL A 139 -80.48 29.59 -0.62
N PRO A 140 -81.49 29.17 0.15
CA PRO A 140 -82.71 28.63 -0.42
C PRO A 140 -83.46 29.72 -1.19
N PRO A 141 -84.05 29.42 -2.37
CA PRO A 141 -84.85 30.37 -3.10
C PRO A 141 -86.11 30.73 -2.30
N ARG A 142 -86.46 32.03 -2.32
CA ARG A 142 -87.65 32.61 -1.66
C ARG A 142 -88.93 32.24 -2.36
#